data_AF-A0A3M2Y4A0-F1
#
_entry.id   AF-A0A3M2Y4A0-F1
#
_cell.length_a   1.000
_cell.length_b   1.000
_cell.length_c   1.000
_cell.angle_alpha   90.00
_cell.angle_beta   90.00
_cell.angle_gamma   90.00
#
_symmetry.space_group_name_H-M   'P 1'
#
loop_
_entity.id
_entity.type
_entity.pdbx_description
1 polymer ?
#
loop_
_entity_poly.entity_id
_entity_poly.type
_entity_poly.pdbx_seq_one_letter_code
_entity_poly.pdbx_strand_id
1 'polypeptide(L)'
;GQFFTMLVTLLFLSMNGHLVALEILVESFTTMPVGGGLLVNNFWELANGLGWALSAGLRLVLPAVTALLIINIAFGVMTRAAPQLNIFSIGFPLTLVLGMVILWMTMGDILNQYQPIATQALQMLRDMVRAR
;
A
#
# COMPACT_ATOMS: atom_id res chain seq x y z
N GLY A 1 -4.68 4.04 -9.82
CA GLY A 1 -3.71 2.92 -9.86
C GLY A 1 -2.36 3.39 -10.33
N GLN A 2 -2.21 3.69 -11.62
CA GLN A 2 -0.93 4.03 -12.25
C GLN A 2 -0.10 5.09 -11.50
N PHE A 3 -0.73 6.16 -11.02
CA PHE A 3 -0.06 7.19 -10.22
C PHE A 3 0.71 6.63 -9.01
N PHE A 4 0.05 5.78 -8.20
CA PHE A 4 0.68 5.17 -7.02
C PHE A 4 1.75 4.15 -7.41
N THR A 5 1.56 3.40 -8.50
CA THR A 5 2.59 2.47 -9.00
C THR A 5 3.87 3.22 -9.39
N MET A 6 3.74 4.33 -10.13
CA MET A 6 4.89 5.16 -10.50
C MET A 6 5.55 5.77 -9.26
N LEU A 7 4.75 6.30 -8.32
CA LEU A 7 5.26 6.85 -7.05
C LEU A 7 6.07 5.81 -6.26
N VAL A 8 5.49 4.63 -6.01
CA VAL A 8 6.18 3.55 -5.28
C VAL A 8 7.44 3.10 -6.00
N THR A 9 7.44 3.03 -7.33
CA THR A 9 8.63 2.67 -8.11
C THR A 9 9.75 3.69 -7.92
N LEU A 10 9.43 4.99 -7.97
CA LEU A 10 10.40 6.06 -7.74
C LEU A 10 10.93 6.06 -6.31
N LEU A 11 10.06 5.86 -5.32
CA LEU A 11 10.46 5.75 -3.91
C LEU A 11 11.38 4.54 -3.68
N PHE A 12 11.04 3.38 -4.26
CA PHE A 12 11.85 2.16 -4.17
C PHE A 12 13.26 2.35 -4.77
N LEU A 13 13.34 3.02 -5.92
CA LEU A 13 14.62 3.37 -6.55
C LEU A 13 15.40 4.37 -5.71
N SER A 14 14.75 5.45 -5.24
CA SER A 14 15.37 6.49 -4.42
C SER A 14 15.90 5.99 -3.08
N MET A 15 15.29 4.96 -2.50
CA MET A 15 15.70 4.36 -1.24
C MET A 15 16.73 3.23 -1.40
N ASN A 16 17.26 3.01 -2.60
CA ASN A 16 18.17 1.90 -2.92
C ASN A 16 17.58 0.51 -2.63
N GLY A 17 16.25 0.37 -2.57
CA GLY A 17 15.59 -0.92 -2.30
C GLY A 17 15.95 -1.98 -3.36
N HIS A 18 16.20 -1.55 -4.60
CA HIS A 18 16.66 -2.41 -5.68
C HIS A 18 18.05 -3.01 -5.43
N LEU A 19 18.98 -2.27 -4.81
CA LEU A 19 20.30 -2.79 -4.45
C LEU A 19 20.19 -3.84 -3.33
N VAL A 20 19.33 -3.59 -2.33
CA VAL A 20 19.07 -4.55 -1.25
C VAL A 20 18.44 -5.83 -1.80
N ALA A 21 17.53 -5.73 -2.76
CA ALA A 21 16.93 -6.90 -3.40
C ALA A 21 17.98 -7.75 -4.14
N LEU A 22 18.94 -7.12 -4.83
CA LEU A 22 20.05 -7.83 -5.47
C LEU A 22 21.00 -8.48 -4.44
N GLU A 23 21.28 -7.81 -3.34
CA GLU A 23 22.08 -8.36 -2.23
C GLU A 23 21.42 -9.63 -1.66
N ILE A 24 20.10 -9.60 -1.41
CA ILE A 24 19.33 -10.76 -0.93
C ILE A 24 19.39 -11.91 -1.95
N LEU A 25 19.34 -11.60 -3.25
CA LEU A 25 19.45 -12.61 -4.31
C LEU A 25 20.84 -13.26 -4.31
N VAL A 26 21.91 -12.49 -4.12
CA VAL A 26 23.26 -13.04 -4.03
C VAL A 26 23.41 -13.92 -2.78
N GLU A 27 22.88 -13.47 -1.63
CA GLU A 27 22.90 -14.21 -0.38
C GLU A 27 22.16 -15.56 -0.49
N SER A 28 21.08 -15.61 -1.28
CA SER A 28 20.31 -16.83 -1.57
C SER A 28 21.14 -17.98 -2.13
N PHE A 29 22.15 -17.71 -2.95
CA PHE A 29 23.01 -18.77 -3.48
C PHE A 29 23.88 -19.45 -2.40
N THR A 30 24.12 -18.76 -1.28
CA THR A 30 24.89 -19.31 -0.15
C THR A 30 24.00 -20.02 0.87
N THR A 31 22.80 -19.51 1.12
CA THR A 31 21.86 -20.08 2.10
C THR A 31 21.03 -21.25 1.51
N MET A 32 20.69 -21.17 0.21
CA MET A 32 19.99 -22.18 -0.57
C MET A 32 20.82 -22.62 -1.79
N PRO A 33 21.84 -23.48 -1.59
CA PRO A 33 22.66 -23.97 -2.69
C PRO A 33 21.83 -24.74 -3.71
N VAL A 34 22.24 -24.64 -4.97
CA VAL A 34 21.58 -25.32 -6.11
C VAL A 34 21.54 -26.83 -5.84
N GLY A 35 20.34 -27.39 -5.73
CA GLY A 35 20.11 -28.81 -5.40
C GLY A 35 19.57 -29.09 -3.99
N GLY A 36 19.50 -28.09 -3.10
CA GLY A 36 19.00 -28.24 -1.72
C GLY A 36 17.48 -28.31 -1.55
N GLY A 37 16.70 -27.98 -2.59
CA GLY A 37 15.22 -27.94 -2.56
C GLY A 37 14.66 -26.83 -1.66
N LEU A 38 13.45 -26.37 -1.96
CA LEU A 38 12.69 -25.44 -1.09
C LEU A 38 11.87 -26.24 -0.07
N LEU A 39 11.94 -25.87 1.21
CA LEU A 39 11.11 -26.46 2.25
C LEU A 39 9.64 -26.02 2.07
N VAL A 40 8.70 -26.93 2.34
CA VAL A 40 7.25 -26.72 2.16
C VAL A 40 6.74 -25.54 3.01
N ASN A 41 7.37 -25.26 4.15
CA ASN A 41 6.95 -24.21 5.08
C ASN A 41 7.06 -22.79 4.48
N ASN A 42 8.04 -22.57 3.60
CA ASN A 42 8.31 -21.26 2.99
C ASN A 42 7.18 -20.83 2.02
N PHE A 43 6.45 -21.80 1.44
CA PHE A 43 5.30 -21.51 0.59
C PHE A 43 4.07 -21.05 1.40
N TRP A 44 3.92 -21.53 2.64
CA TRP A 44 2.83 -21.11 3.52
C TRP A 44 3.02 -19.67 4.00
N GLU A 45 4.25 -19.29 4.32
CA GLU A 45 4.57 -17.90 4.68
C GLU A 45 4.33 -16.94 3.51
N LEU A 46 4.70 -17.34 2.29
CA LEU A 46 4.41 -16.56 1.09
C LEU A 46 2.90 -16.40 0.85
N ALA A 47 2.11 -17.47 1.03
CA ALA A 47 0.66 -17.41 0.89
C ALA A 47 0.02 -16.42 1.88
N ASN A 48 0.53 -16.37 3.12
CA ASN A 48 0.09 -15.40 4.12
C ASN A 48 0.55 -13.96 3.81
N GLY A 49 1.56 -13.79 2.96
CA GLY A 49 2.06 -12.48 2.52
C GLY A 49 0.99 -11.59 1.86
N LEU A 50 0.00 -12.18 1.19
CA LEU A 50 -1.15 -11.43 0.64
C LEU A 50 -2.00 -10.78 1.75
N GLY A 51 -2.20 -11.47 2.87
CA GLY A 51 -2.93 -10.93 4.02
C GLY A 51 -2.21 -9.72 4.61
N TRP A 52 -0.88 -9.81 4.74
CA TRP A 52 -0.06 -8.67 5.16
C TRP A 52 -0.16 -7.51 4.15
N ALA A 53 -0.05 -7.78 2.85
CA ALA A 53 -0.13 -6.75 1.81
C ALA A 53 -1.47 -5.98 1.85
N LEU A 54 -2.60 -6.69 2.00
CA LEU A 54 -3.91 -6.06 2.14
C LEU A 54 -4.00 -5.21 3.42
N SER A 55 -3.47 -5.72 4.54
CA SER A 55 -3.42 -4.98 5.81
C SER A 55 -2.56 -3.72 5.75
N ALA A 56 -1.44 -3.76 5.04
CA ALA A 56 -0.52 -2.64 4.89
C ALA A 56 -1.13 -1.58 3.96
N GLY A 57 -1.73 -2.02 2.85
CA GLY A 57 -2.46 -1.14 1.94
C GLY A 57 -3.64 -0.45 2.62
N LEU A 58 -4.42 -1.19 3.42
CA LEU A 58 -5.53 -0.61 4.17
C LEU A 58 -5.02 0.46 5.14
N ARG A 59 -3.98 0.16 5.95
CA ARG A 59 -3.40 1.10 6.91
C ARG A 59 -2.95 2.42 6.27
N LEU A 60 -2.39 2.36 5.06
CA LEU A 60 -1.96 3.55 4.31
C LEU A 60 -3.15 4.43 3.88
N VAL A 61 -4.25 3.81 3.45
CA VAL A 61 -5.41 4.54 2.90
C VAL A 61 -6.51 4.78 3.95
N LEU A 62 -6.40 4.22 5.15
CA LEU A 62 -7.35 4.40 6.26
C LEU A 62 -7.78 5.87 6.47
N PRO A 63 -6.88 6.85 6.65
CA PRO A 63 -7.28 8.23 6.90
C PRO A 63 -8.04 8.86 5.71
N ALA A 64 -7.67 8.50 4.49
CA ALA A 64 -8.34 8.98 3.29
C ALA A 64 -9.73 8.36 3.12
N VAL A 65 -9.87 7.05 3.38
CA VAL A 65 -11.14 6.33 3.30
C VAL A 65 -12.12 6.82 4.37
N THR A 66 -11.67 7.05 5.60
CA THR A 66 -12.55 7.58 6.67
C THR A 66 -13.03 8.99 6.35
N ALA A 67 -12.16 9.87 5.84
CA ALA A 67 -12.55 11.20 5.39
C ALA A 67 -13.60 11.15 4.25
N LEU A 68 -13.38 10.31 3.24
CA LEU A 68 -14.34 10.12 2.14
C LEU A 68 -15.67 9.52 2.62
N LEU A 69 -15.63 8.59 3.59
CA LEU A 69 -16.82 8.02 4.19
C LEU A 69 -17.64 9.10 4.91
N ILE A 70 -16.98 9.95 5.71
CA ILE A 70 -17.63 11.08 6.41
C ILE A 70 -18.26 12.04 5.40
N ILE A 71 -17.56 12.37 4.31
CA ILE A 71 -18.11 13.23 3.23
C ILE A 71 -19.36 12.60 2.63
N ASN A 72 -19.33 11.30 2.30
CA ASN A 72 -20.50 10.60 1.75
C ASN A 72 -21.67 10.57 2.74
N ILE A 73 -21.41 10.38 4.04
CA ILE A 73 -22.44 10.44 5.08
C ILE A 73 -23.02 11.86 5.20
N ALA A 74 -22.18 12.90 5.19
CA ALA A 74 -22.62 14.29 5.23
C ALA A 74 -23.53 14.63 4.04
N PHE A 75 -23.20 14.12 2.85
CA PHE A 75 -24.07 14.21 1.68
C PHE A 75 -25.38 13.45 1.86
N GLY A 76 -25.35 12.23 2.41
CA GLY A 76 -26.55 11.46 2.73
C GLY A 76 -27.48 12.18 3.71
N VAL A 77 -26.94 12.97 4.64
CA VAL A 77 -27.75 13.81 5.55
C VAL A 77 -28.30 15.03 4.81
N MET A 78 -27.50 15.68 3.97
CA MET A 78 -27.93 16.86 3.20
C MET A 78 -29.09 16.54 2.25
N THR A 79 -29.09 15.35 1.66
CA THR A 79 -30.13 14.91 0.72
C THR A 79 -31.43 14.57 1.42
N ARG A 80 -31.35 14.11 2.67
CA ARG A 80 -32.51 13.98 3.55
C ARG A 80 -33.11 15.35 3.92
N ALA A 81 -32.27 16.37 4.12
CA ALA A 81 -32.72 17.71 4.50
C ALA A 81 -33.28 18.51 3.31
N ALA A 82 -32.70 18.35 2.12
CA ALA A 82 -33.13 19.02 0.89
C ALA A 82 -33.22 18.00 -0.28
N PRO A 83 -34.36 17.29 -0.42
CA PRO A 83 -34.52 16.20 -1.39
C PRO A 83 -34.49 16.66 -2.86
N GLN A 84 -34.61 17.96 -3.11
CA GLN A 84 -34.47 18.57 -4.44
C GLN A 84 -33.02 18.70 -4.92
N LEU A 85 -32.03 18.49 -4.04
CA LEU A 85 -30.62 18.51 -4.43
C LEU A 85 -30.30 17.23 -5.21
N ASN A 86 -30.05 17.37 -6.51
CA ASN A 86 -29.56 16.27 -7.33
C ASN A 86 -28.12 15.91 -6.92
N ILE A 87 -27.96 14.79 -6.22
CA ILE A 87 -26.68 14.27 -5.72
C ILE A 87 -25.68 14.07 -6.85
N PHE A 88 -26.15 13.68 -8.04
CA PHE A 88 -25.25 13.49 -9.18
C PHE A 88 -24.71 14.82 -9.68
N SER A 89 -25.48 15.90 -9.59
CA SER A 89 -25.07 17.22 -10.08
C SER A 89 -24.17 17.96 -9.10
N ILE A 90 -24.32 17.75 -7.79
CA ILE A 90 -23.59 18.52 -6.75
C ILE A 90 -22.63 17.64 -5.95
N GLY A 91 -23.03 16.42 -5.61
CA GLY A 91 -22.24 15.51 -4.78
C GLY A 91 -20.97 15.04 -5.47
N PHE A 92 -21.06 14.56 -6.72
CA PHE A 92 -19.90 14.07 -7.46
C PHE A 92 -18.79 15.12 -7.65
N PRO A 93 -19.08 16.34 -8.16
CA PRO A 93 -18.06 17.38 -8.30
C PRO A 93 -17.40 17.74 -6.99
N LEU A 94 -18.17 17.86 -5.89
CA LEU A 94 -17.61 18.21 -4.60
C LEU A 94 -16.78 17.08 -4.00
N THR A 95 -17.24 15.83 -4.07
CA THR A 95 -16.46 14.66 -3.62
C THR A 95 -15.17 14.50 -4.43
N LEU A 96 -15.16 14.84 -5.73
CA LEU A 96 -13.94 14.88 -6.54
C LEU A 96 -12.96 15.94 -6.04
N VAL A 97 -13.42 17.18 -5.84
CA VAL A 97 -12.56 18.28 -5.33
C VAL A 97 -12.00 17.93 -3.96
N LEU A 98 -12.84 17.47 -3.03
CA LEU A 98 -12.41 17.07 -1.70
C LEU A 98 -11.49 15.84 -1.74
N GLY A 99 -11.77 14.87 -2.62
CA GLY A 99 -10.92 13.70 -2.83
C GLY A 99 -9.52 14.09 -3.32
N MET A 100 -9.41 15.08 -4.21
CA MET A 100 -8.13 15.61 -4.65
C MET A 100 -7.37 16.30 -3.51
N VAL A 101 -8.06 17.06 -2.65
CA VAL A 101 -7.46 17.67 -1.45
C VAL A 101 -6.96 16.62 -0.48
N ILE A 102 -7.75 15.56 -0.23
CA ILE A 102 -7.36 14.45 0.64
C ILE A 102 -6.13 13.72 0.07
N LEU A 103 -6.09 13.47 -1.24
CA LEU A 103 -4.93 12.87 -1.89
C LEU A 103 -3.69 13.76 -1.73
N TRP A 104 -3.83 15.07 -1.92
CA TRP A 104 -2.72 16.01 -1.75
C TRP A 104 -2.20 16.03 -0.30
N MET A 105 -3.08 16.03 0.70
CA MET A 105 -2.68 15.93 2.11
C MET A 105 -1.98 14.60 2.41
N THR A 106 -2.51 13.49 1.89
CA THR A 106 -1.91 12.15 2.09
C THR A 106 -0.52 12.04 1.46
N MET A 107 -0.26 12.74 0.35
CA MET A 107 1.05 12.76 -0.30
C MET A 107 2.14 13.39 0.58
N GLY A 108 1.78 14.34 1.46
CA GLY A 108 2.76 15.00 2.34
C GLY A 108 3.46 14.04 3.30
N ASP A 109 2.77 13.01 3.75
CA ASP A 109 3.26 12.05 4.75
C ASP A 109 3.60 10.66 4.16
N ILE A 110 3.50 10.50 2.83
CA ILE A 110 3.59 9.17 2.20
C ILE A 110 4.96 8.53 2.37
N LEU A 111 6.03 9.32 2.45
CA LEU A 111 7.39 8.82 2.64
C LEU A 111 7.56 8.13 4.01
N ASN A 112 7.05 8.77 5.06
CA ASN A 112 7.10 8.25 6.42
C ASN A 112 6.29 6.96 6.57
N GLN A 113 5.17 6.86 5.85
CA GLN A 113 4.33 5.66 5.83
C GLN A 113 4.94 4.55 4.97
N TYR A 114 5.62 4.89 3.88
CA TYR A 114 6.23 3.92 2.96
C TYR A 114 7.48 3.26 3.54
N GLN A 115 8.35 4.01 4.22
CA GLN A 115 9.63 3.51 4.75
C GLN A 115 9.52 2.24 5.63
N PRO A 116 8.63 2.15 6.63
CA PRO A 116 8.49 0.93 7.44
C PRO A 116 7.93 -0.24 6.63
N ILE A 117 7.03 0.02 5.67
CA ILE A 117 6.46 -1.03 4.80
C ILE A 117 7.56 -1.61 3.90
N ALA A 118 8.38 -0.76 3.28
CA ALA A 118 9.48 -1.19 2.43
C ALA A 118 10.52 -2.00 3.22
N THR A 119 10.86 -1.54 4.42
CA THR A 119 11.81 -2.24 5.30
C THR A 119 11.29 -3.62 5.72
N GLN A 120 10.02 -3.69 6.13
CA GLN A 120 9.39 -4.95 6.51
C GLN A 120 9.30 -5.93 5.32
N ALA A 121 8.95 -5.44 4.13
CA ALA A 121 8.90 -6.28 2.93
C ALA A 121 10.28 -6.87 2.57
N LEU A 122 11.33 -6.05 2.61
CA LEU A 122 12.70 -6.50 2.34
C LEU A 122 13.21 -7.47 3.42
N GLN A 123 12.83 -7.26 4.68
CA GLN A 123 13.12 -8.19 5.77
C GLN A 123 12.43 -9.53 5.57
N MET A 124 11.14 -9.54 5.22
CA MET A 124 10.42 -10.78 4.90
C MET A 124 11.12 -11.56 3.78
N LEU A 125 11.58 -10.88 2.73
CA LEU A 125 12.34 -11.53 1.65
C LEU A 125 13.67 -12.11 2.14
N ARG A 126 14.41 -11.37 2.98
CA ARG A 126 15.67 -11.84 3.55
C ARG A 126 15.47 -13.04 4.48
N ASP A 127 14.42 -13.01 5.30
CA ASP A 127 14.08 -14.10 6.22
C ASP A 127 13.67 -15.35 5.45
N MET A 128 12.89 -15.23 4.36
CA MET A 128 12.58 -16.37 3.48
C MET A 128 13.83 -17.02 2.88
N VAL A 129 14.88 -16.24 2.64
CA VAL A 129 16.13 -16.72 2.06
C VAL A 129 17.05 -17.34 3.13
N ARG A 130 17.01 -16.83 4.36
CA ARG A 130 17.81 -17.35 5.48
C ARG A 130 17.14 -18.51 6.23
N ALA A 131 15.81 -18.57 6.21
CA ALA A 131 15.02 -19.60 6.86
C ALA A 131 15.22 -20.94 6.14
N ARG A 132 16.11 -21.74 6.72
CA ARG A 132 16.04 -23.20 6.70
C ARG A 132 15.23 -23.66 7.90
#